data_AF-A0A1L7WUM6-F1
#
_entry.id   AF-A0A1L7WUM6-F1
#
_cell.length_a   1.000
_cell.length_b   1.000
_cell.length_c   1.000
_cell.angle_alpha   90.00
_cell.angle_beta   90.00
_cell.angle_gamma   90.00
#
_symmetry.space_group_name_H-M   'P 1'
#
loop_
_entity.id
_entity.type
_entity.pdbx_description
1 polymer ?
#
loop_
_entity_poly.entity_id
_entity_poly.type
_entity_poly.pdbx_seq_one_letter_code
_entity_poly.pdbx_strand_id
1 'polypeptide(L)'
;MASIEKPTYATFRYLSRGSKVEPSPHLYHLPPLASFGDVQSLPIIDIKSSMSLPDTPDSKSPFSLNKHGFRAVRSPSAVFSPPYIHSSWNDPTVLREVYIKEIEEMLLKVTGGRKVYTDQVVIRNNLHTEVDGLARSQDKSDENAEGEDESEIDDFPKLIGVGKGTGASPAPKVHLDLAPEGARTHLRKYHPKATELAQEIISAEDAILKSKGIELSEIGKNGNYTGPRWAMFSVWRPLKKVLRDPLAVGDCSTFPKGDYVDFDVLFPTIGGGEGETHREKAGEGGEGEL
;
A
#
# COMPACT_ATOMS: atom_id res chain seq x y z
N MET A 1 -33.16 -13.07 -25.14
CA MET A 1 -31.81 -12.72 -25.63
C MET A 1 -31.16 -11.83 -24.58
N ALA A 2 -30.09 -12.29 -23.92
CA ALA A 2 -29.38 -11.47 -22.95
C ALA A 2 -28.72 -10.30 -23.70
N SER A 3 -29.03 -9.07 -23.30
CA SER A 3 -28.36 -7.86 -23.79
C SER A 3 -26.87 -8.00 -23.50
N ILE A 4 -26.04 -8.01 -24.55
CA ILE A 4 -24.59 -7.88 -24.39
C ILE A 4 -24.36 -6.46 -23.89
N GLU A 5 -24.13 -6.30 -22.59
CA GLU A 5 -23.75 -5.00 -22.02
C GLU A 5 -22.51 -4.50 -22.75
N LYS A 6 -22.59 -3.25 -23.25
CA LYS A 6 -21.43 -2.61 -23.86
C LYS A 6 -20.35 -2.48 -22.79
N PRO A 7 -19.09 -2.83 -23.09
CA PRO A 7 -18.00 -2.66 -22.15
C PRO A 7 -17.89 -1.18 -21.73
N THR A 8 -17.75 -0.96 -20.43
CA THR A 8 -17.48 0.37 -19.88
C THR A 8 -15.98 0.62 -19.97
N TYR A 9 -15.57 1.85 -20.28
CA TYR A 9 -14.16 2.23 -20.39
C TYR A 9 -13.82 3.31 -19.38
N ALA A 10 -12.56 3.32 -18.92
CA ALA A 10 -12.00 4.39 -18.11
C ALA A 10 -10.66 4.88 -18.69
N THR A 11 -10.33 6.13 -18.38
CA THR A 11 -9.07 6.76 -18.77
C THR A 11 -8.02 6.51 -17.68
N PHE A 12 -6.93 5.86 -18.06
CA PHE A 12 -5.77 5.64 -17.21
C PHE A 12 -4.61 6.47 -17.73
N ARG A 13 -3.76 6.94 -16.81
CA ARG A 13 -2.58 7.74 -17.11
C ARG A 13 -1.36 6.97 -16.62
N TYR A 14 -0.46 6.67 -17.54
CA TYR A 14 0.78 5.94 -17.30
C TYR A 14 1.97 6.83 -17.61
N LEU A 15 3.12 6.42 -17.08
CA LEU A 15 4.40 6.92 -17.56
C LEU A 15 4.64 6.34 -18.96
N SER A 16 5.17 7.16 -19.86
CA SER A 16 5.55 6.66 -21.19
C SER A 16 6.65 5.60 -21.06
N ARG A 17 6.60 4.57 -21.91
CA ARG A 17 7.63 3.52 -21.91
C ARG A 17 9.02 4.13 -22.10
N GLY A 18 9.96 3.77 -21.21
CA GLY A 18 11.33 4.29 -21.22
C GLY A 18 11.49 5.68 -20.59
N SER A 19 10.44 6.27 -20.03
CA SER A 19 10.56 7.49 -19.23
C SER A 19 11.48 7.26 -18.03
N LYS A 20 12.49 8.12 -17.91
CA LYS A 20 13.20 8.34 -16.65
C LYS A 20 12.45 9.43 -15.91
N VAL A 21 12.05 9.15 -14.68
CA VAL A 21 11.30 10.11 -13.88
C VAL A 21 12.14 10.48 -12.67
N GLU A 22 12.12 11.75 -12.31
CA GLU A 22 12.83 12.25 -11.14
C GLU A 22 12.03 11.97 -9.86
N PRO A 23 12.65 11.35 -8.82
CA PRO A 23 12.16 11.22 -7.45
C PRO A 23 11.35 12.41 -6.95
N SER A 24 10.19 12.14 -6.35
CA SER A 24 9.50 13.18 -5.59
C SER A 24 10.37 13.49 -4.35
N PRO A 25 10.62 14.77 -4.04
CA PRO A 25 11.34 15.12 -2.82
C PRO A 25 10.48 14.93 -1.56
N HIS A 26 9.18 14.65 -1.71
CA HIS A 26 8.25 14.52 -0.61
C HIS A 26 7.96 13.05 -0.25
N LEU A 27 7.83 12.77 1.05
CA LEU A 27 7.51 11.46 1.59
C LEU A 27 6.22 10.91 0.96
N TYR A 28 6.25 9.64 0.59
CA TYR A 28 5.11 8.90 0.02
C TYR A 28 4.56 9.45 -1.31
N HIS A 29 5.25 10.38 -1.97
CA HIS A 29 4.75 11.00 -3.19
C HIS A 29 5.34 10.36 -4.44
N LEU A 30 4.46 10.18 -5.42
CA LEU A 30 4.81 9.79 -6.78
C LEU A 30 5.16 11.03 -7.62
N PRO A 31 5.82 10.85 -8.78
CA PRO A 31 6.05 11.95 -9.72
C PRO A 31 4.80 12.76 -10.06
N PRO A 32 4.90 14.05 -10.41
CA PRO A 32 3.74 14.86 -10.79
C PRO A 32 2.88 14.24 -11.90
N LEU A 33 1.57 14.49 -11.93
CA LEU A 33 0.67 14.02 -13.00
C LEU A 33 1.11 14.46 -14.39
N ALA A 34 1.83 15.58 -14.50
CA ALA A 34 2.41 16.04 -15.76
C ALA A 34 3.42 15.04 -16.36
N SER A 35 4.03 14.17 -15.54
CA SER A 35 4.92 13.10 -15.98
C SER A 35 4.16 11.91 -16.59
N PHE A 36 2.85 11.79 -16.34
CA PHE A 36 2.01 10.69 -16.81
C PHE A 36 1.31 11.05 -18.12
N GLY A 37 2.11 11.12 -19.19
CA GLY A 37 1.67 11.53 -20.53
C GLY A 37 1.02 10.42 -21.37
N ASP A 38 1.21 9.15 -21.01
CA ASP A 38 0.63 8.03 -21.76
C ASP A 38 -0.80 7.76 -21.30
N VAL A 39 -1.76 8.26 -22.09
CA VAL A 39 -3.19 8.21 -21.76
C VAL A 39 -3.82 7.04 -22.50
N GLN A 40 -4.33 6.07 -21.75
CA GLN A 40 -4.95 4.86 -22.28
C GLN A 40 -6.43 4.81 -21.90
N SER A 41 -7.26 4.34 -22.84
CA SER A 41 -8.66 4.01 -22.58
C SER A 41 -8.79 2.49 -22.45
N LEU A 42 -9.01 2.01 -21.23
CA LEU A 42 -9.05 0.59 -20.93
C LEU A 42 -10.46 0.16 -20.50
N PRO A 43 -10.89 -1.06 -20.86
CA PRO A 43 -12.16 -1.59 -20.40
C PRO A 43 -12.11 -1.79 -18.87
N ILE A 44 -13.20 -1.48 -18.20
CA ILE A 44 -13.38 -1.67 -16.77
C ILE A 44 -14.57 -2.59 -16.49
N ILE A 45 -14.47 -3.31 -15.38
CA ILE A 45 -15.50 -4.23 -14.89
C ILE A 45 -16.04 -3.68 -13.58
N ASP A 46 -17.36 -3.52 -13.45
CA ASP A 46 -17.97 -3.20 -12.16
C ASP A 46 -17.94 -4.45 -11.27
N ILE A 47 -17.10 -4.41 -10.23
CA ILE A 47 -16.93 -5.53 -9.29
C ILE A 47 -17.88 -5.45 -8.09
N LYS A 48 -18.83 -4.50 -8.02
CA LYS A 48 -19.76 -4.37 -6.88
C LYS A 48 -20.57 -5.64 -6.63
N SER A 49 -20.92 -6.39 -7.67
CA SER A 49 -21.61 -7.67 -7.55
C SER A 49 -20.76 -8.74 -6.86
N SER A 50 -19.42 -8.63 -6.89
CA SER A 50 -18.55 -9.54 -6.13
C SER A 50 -18.56 -9.23 -4.62
N MET A 51 -18.86 -7.99 -4.22
CA MET A 51 -18.97 -7.60 -2.81
C MET A 51 -20.22 -8.14 -2.11
N SER A 52 -21.25 -8.58 -2.85
CA SER A 52 -22.44 -9.17 -2.24
C SER A 52 -22.29 -10.66 -1.93
N LEU A 53 -21.17 -11.27 -2.33
CA LEU A 53 -20.87 -12.66 -2.07
C LEU A 53 -20.39 -12.85 -0.62
N PRO A 54 -20.64 -14.01 0.01
CA PRO A 54 -20.18 -14.28 1.37
C PRO A 54 -18.67 -14.12 1.49
N ASP A 55 -18.19 -13.58 2.61
CA ASP A 55 -16.76 -13.43 2.91
C ASP A 55 -16.20 -14.70 3.54
N THR A 56 -16.28 -15.82 2.81
CA THR A 56 -15.71 -17.11 3.21
C THR A 56 -14.60 -17.56 2.27
N PRO A 57 -13.71 -18.48 2.71
CA PRO A 57 -12.73 -19.13 1.84
C PRO A 57 -13.38 -19.81 0.61
N ASP A 58 -14.59 -20.36 0.77
CA ASP A 58 -15.37 -21.02 -0.29
C ASP A 58 -16.19 -20.05 -1.17
N SER A 59 -16.05 -18.75 -0.93
CA SER A 59 -16.76 -17.73 -1.69
C SER A 59 -16.40 -17.79 -3.17
N LYS A 60 -17.42 -17.85 -4.03
CA LYS A 60 -17.29 -17.82 -5.49
C LYS A 60 -17.01 -16.42 -6.04
N SER A 61 -16.33 -15.56 -5.28
CA SER A 61 -15.86 -14.29 -5.84
C SER A 61 -15.00 -14.59 -7.07
N PRO A 62 -15.30 -13.98 -8.23
CA PRO A 62 -14.46 -14.16 -9.41
C PRO A 62 -13.05 -13.61 -9.18
N PHE A 63 -12.87 -12.74 -8.18
CA PHE A 63 -11.59 -12.14 -7.78
C PHE A 63 -11.13 -12.68 -6.43
N SER A 64 -9.89 -13.13 -6.37
CA SER A 64 -9.28 -13.74 -5.20
C SER A 64 -7.81 -13.30 -5.08
N LEU A 65 -7.33 -13.17 -3.84
CA LEU A 65 -5.97 -12.70 -3.55
C LEU A 65 -4.90 -13.57 -4.23
N ASN A 66 -5.06 -14.90 -4.21
CA ASN A 66 -4.08 -15.83 -4.76
C ASN A 66 -4.00 -15.81 -6.30
N LYS A 67 -5.06 -15.42 -6.99
CA LYS A 67 -5.11 -15.44 -8.47
C LYS A 67 -4.92 -14.04 -9.06
N HIS A 68 -5.55 -13.03 -8.46
CA HIS A 68 -5.62 -11.68 -9.03
C HIS A 68 -4.81 -10.64 -8.25
N GLY A 69 -4.28 -10.99 -7.08
CA GLY A 69 -3.59 -10.06 -6.19
C GLY A 69 -4.53 -9.13 -5.41
N PHE A 70 -5.85 -9.17 -5.65
CA PHE A 70 -6.84 -8.40 -4.92
C PHE A 70 -8.13 -9.20 -4.68
N ARG A 71 -8.92 -8.72 -3.72
CA ARG A 71 -10.28 -9.22 -3.45
C ARG A 71 -11.13 -8.08 -2.90
N ALA A 72 -12.37 -7.99 -3.37
CA ALA A 72 -13.37 -7.14 -2.76
C ALA A 72 -14.12 -7.92 -1.67
N VAL A 73 -14.35 -7.29 -0.52
CA VAL A 73 -15.02 -7.90 0.64
C VAL A 73 -16.05 -6.93 1.21
N ARG A 74 -17.11 -7.47 1.80
CA ARG A 74 -18.13 -6.67 2.50
C ARG A 74 -17.96 -6.83 4.00
N SER A 75 -17.14 -5.96 4.55
CA SER A 75 -16.90 -5.87 5.99
C SER A 75 -17.55 -4.61 6.58
N PRO A 76 -18.73 -4.70 7.22
CA PRO A 76 -19.29 -3.59 7.98
C PRO A 76 -18.32 -3.14 9.08
N SER A 77 -18.33 -1.84 9.39
CA SER A 77 -17.53 -1.27 10.48
C SER A 77 -18.43 -0.42 11.37
N ALA A 78 -18.24 -0.52 12.68
CA ALA A 78 -19.01 0.25 13.65
C ALA A 78 -18.86 1.76 13.43
N VAL A 79 -17.72 2.22 12.94
CA VAL A 79 -17.40 3.65 12.71
C VAL A 79 -18.32 4.30 11.65
N PHE A 80 -19.08 3.51 10.87
CA PHE A 80 -20.10 4.01 9.94
C PHE A 80 -21.50 4.15 10.56
N SER A 81 -21.67 3.83 11.84
CA SER A 81 -22.97 3.83 12.53
C SER A 81 -22.90 4.64 13.84
N PRO A 82 -24.04 5.15 14.35
CA PRO A 82 -24.08 5.80 15.65
C PRO A 82 -23.46 4.92 16.76
N PRO A 83 -22.72 5.50 17.73
CA PRO A 83 -22.58 6.94 17.99
C PRO A 83 -21.52 7.64 17.13
N TYR A 84 -20.82 6.93 16.25
CA TYR A 84 -19.77 7.51 15.43
C TYR A 84 -20.33 8.40 14.32
N ILE A 85 -19.59 9.45 14.00
CA ILE A 85 -19.91 10.43 12.97
C ILE A 85 -18.70 10.62 12.06
N HIS A 86 -18.84 11.41 10.99
CA HIS A 86 -17.73 11.62 10.05
C HIS A 86 -16.44 12.14 10.73
N SER A 87 -16.55 12.98 11.76
CA SER A 87 -15.36 13.45 12.48
C SER A 87 -14.70 12.38 13.36
N SER A 88 -15.35 11.25 13.64
CA SER A 88 -14.75 10.13 14.37
C SER A 88 -13.57 9.49 13.61
N TRP A 89 -13.49 9.68 12.28
CA TRP A 89 -12.33 9.26 11.47
C TRP A 89 -11.06 10.09 11.76
N ASN A 90 -11.20 11.20 12.48
CA ASN A 90 -10.08 12.04 12.93
C ASN A 90 -9.67 11.74 14.38
N ASP A 91 -10.30 10.75 15.03
CA ASP A 91 -10.01 10.37 16.41
C ASP A 91 -9.06 9.15 16.44
N PRO A 92 -7.79 9.32 16.86
CA PRO A 92 -6.83 8.23 16.97
C PRO A 92 -7.31 7.04 17.82
N THR A 93 -8.06 7.32 18.88
CA THR A 93 -8.58 6.30 19.80
C THR A 93 -9.61 5.44 19.07
N VAL A 94 -10.54 6.06 18.34
CA VAL A 94 -11.55 5.33 17.55
C VAL A 94 -10.87 4.48 16.47
N LEU A 95 -9.86 5.02 15.80
CA LEU A 95 -9.13 4.26 14.77
C LEU A 95 -8.43 3.04 15.37
N ARG A 96 -7.72 3.19 16.49
CA ARG A 96 -6.96 2.10 17.14
C ARG A 96 -7.86 1.07 17.79
N GLU A 97 -8.83 1.52 18.57
CA GLU A 97 -9.61 0.64 19.42
C GLU A 97 -10.75 -0.05 18.67
N VAL A 98 -11.18 0.49 17.54
CA VAL A 98 -12.32 0.00 16.75
C VAL A 98 -11.90 -0.36 15.33
N TYR A 99 -11.55 0.63 14.50
CA TYR A 99 -11.40 0.41 13.06
C TYR A 99 -10.26 -0.56 12.72
N ILE A 100 -9.09 -0.35 13.31
CA ILE A 100 -7.91 -1.21 13.10
C ILE A 100 -8.24 -2.66 13.49
N LYS A 101 -8.83 -2.89 14.67
CA LYS A 101 -9.19 -4.24 15.11
C LYS A 101 -10.18 -4.92 14.15
N GLU A 102 -11.19 -4.19 13.68
CA GLU A 102 -12.15 -4.72 12.69
C GLU A 102 -11.47 -5.10 11.37
N ILE A 103 -10.48 -4.33 10.91
CA ILE A 103 -9.71 -4.64 9.70
C ILE A 103 -8.79 -5.84 9.91
N GLU A 104 -8.08 -5.92 11.04
CA GLU A 104 -7.20 -7.05 11.37
C GLU A 104 -7.98 -8.36 11.50
N GLU A 105 -9.12 -8.34 12.18
CA GLU A 105 -10.03 -9.49 12.27
C GLU A 105 -10.56 -9.92 10.90
N MET A 106 -10.92 -8.95 10.04
CA MET A 106 -11.34 -9.22 8.68
C MET A 106 -10.23 -9.88 7.86
N LEU A 107 -9.00 -9.34 7.93
CA LEU A 107 -7.85 -9.89 7.21
C LEU A 107 -7.51 -11.31 7.68
N LEU A 108 -7.58 -11.59 8.98
CA LEU A 108 -7.40 -12.95 9.52
C LEU A 108 -8.44 -13.91 8.92
N LYS A 109 -9.72 -13.53 8.87
CA LYS A 109 -10.80 -14.35 8.28
C LYS A 109 -10.60 -14.60 6.79
N VAL A 110 -10.19 -13.57 6.04
CA VAL A 110 -10.01 -13.65 4.58
C VAL A 110 -8.78 -14.47 4.20
N THR A 111 -7.69 -14.33 4.94
CA THR A 111 -6.40 -14.93 4.60
C THR A 111 -6.14 -16.28 5.26
N GLY A 112 -6.83 -16.59 6.37
CA GLY A 112 -6.49 -17.71 7.24
C GLY A 112 -5.15 -17.52 7.99
N GLY A 113 -4.64 -16.29 8.03
CA GLY A 113 -3.42 -15.95 8.75
C GLY A 113 -3.54 -16.18 10.26
N ARG A 114 -2.40 -16.33 10.94
CA ARG A 114 -2.33 -16.46 12.41
C ARG A 114 -2.08 -15.13 13.12
N LYS A 115 -1.51 -14.16 12.40
CA LYS A 115 -1.13 -12.84 12.90
C LYS A 115 -1.37 -11.83 11.79
N VAL A 116 -1.93 -10.69 12.15
CA VAL A 116 -2.02 -9.48 11.33
C VAL A 116 -1.67 -8.34 12.28
N TYR A 117 -0.93 -7.37 11.77
CA TYR A 117 -0.78 -6.07 12.42
C TYR A 117 -0.98 -5.00 11.36
N THR A 118 -1.54 -3.88 11.77
CA THR A 118 -1.61 -2.68 10.96
C THR A 118 -0.29 -1.93 11.09
N ASP A 119 0.27 -1.54 9.95
CA ASP A 119 1.50 -0.75 9.89
C ASP A 119 1.16 0.75 9.90
N GLN A 120 0.23 1.14 9.03
CA GLN A 120 -0.18 2.53 8.86
C GLN A 120 -1.65 2.64 8.49
N VAL A 121 -2.29 3.74 8.91
CA VAL A 121 -3.63 4.14 8.48
C VAL A 121 -3.54 5.51 7.81
N VAL A 122 -3.97 5.59 6.56
CA VAL A 122 -3.95 6.83 5.78
C VAL A 122 -5.38 7.32 5.53
N ILE A 123 -5.74 8.45 6.13
CA ILE A 123 -7.00 9.14 5.87
C ILE A 123 -6.83 10.09 4.69
N ARG A 124 -7.51 9.76 3.59
CA ARG A 124 -7.52 10.58 2.36
C ARG A 124 -8.70 11.56 2.39
N ASN A 125 -8.55 12.68 3.10
CA ASN A 125 -9.60 13.68 3.31
C ASN A 125 -9.37 15.02 2.58
N ASN A 126 -8.29 15.15 1.81
CA ASN A 126 -7.96 16.36 1.07
C ASN A 126 -8.33 16.26 -0.42
N LEU A 127 -8.55 17.40 -1.08
CA LEU A 127 -8.59 17.45 -2.54
C LEU A 127 -7.21 17.13 -3.12
N HIS A 128 -7.16 16.62 -4.34
CA HIS A 128 -5.90 16.35 -5.00
C HIS A 128 -5.10 17.61 -5.29
N THR A 129 -3.85 17.59 -4.84
CA THR A 129 -2.76 18.51 -5.14
C THR A 129 -1.48 17.68 -5.28
N GLU A 130 -0.52 18.11 -6.10
CA GLU A 130 0.77 17.40 -6.21
C GLU A 130 1.57 17.45 -4.90
N VAL A 131 1.36 18.49 -4.10
CA VAL A 131 1.92 18.64 -2.75
C VAL A 131 0.74 18.72 -1.78
N ASP A 132 0.43 17.65 -1.08
CA ASP A 132 -0.73 17.52 -0.18
C ASP A 132 -0.33 17.55 1.31
N GLY A 133 -1.23 17.11 2.19
CA GLY A 133 -0.99 17.12 3.64
C GLY A 133 0.19 16.25 4.08
N LEU A 134 0.54 15.21 3.30
CA LEU A 134 1.68 14.32 3.59
C LEU A 134 3.02 15.05 3.40
N ALA A 135 3.16 15.74 2.27
CA ALA A 135 4.35 16.53 1.98
C ALA A 135 4.53 17.65 3.02
N ARG A 136 3.45 18.35 3.38
CA ARG A 136 3.52 19.46 4.35
C ARG A 136 3.77 19.01 5.79
N SER A 137 3.44 17.77 6.14
CA SER A 137 3.81 17.23 7.46
C SER A 137 5.30 16.96 7.56
N GLN A 138 5.95 16.60 6.46
CA GLN A 138 7.41 16.44 6.39
C GLN A 138 8.12 17.79 6.52
N ASP A 139 7.67 18.83 5.82
CA ASP A 139 8.29 20.16 5.93
C ASP A 139 8.31 20.67 7.39
N LYS A 140 7.29 20.30 8.17
CA LYS A 140 7.20 20.64 9.61
C LYS A 140 8.09 19.81 10.51
N SER A 141 8.36 18.55 10.18
CA SER A 141 9.33 17.73 10.92
C SER A 141 10.75 18.21 10.65
N ASP A 142 11.06 18.60 9.41
CA ASP A 142 12.38 19.08 9.01
C ASP A 142 12.70 20.46 9.63
N GLU A 143 11.71 21.35 9.77
CA GLU A 143 11.87 22.64 10.47
C GLU A 143 12.05 22.51 11.99
N ASN A 144 11.65 21.38 12.59
CA ASN A 144 11.79 21.10 14.02
C ASN A 144 12.81 19.99 14.32
N ALA A 145 13.73 19.69 13.39
CA ALA A 145 14.74 18.63 13.52
C ALA A 145 15.76 18.82 14.67
N GLU A 146 15.68 19.93 15.42
CA GLU A 146 16.34 20.06 16.72
C GLU A 146 15.53 19.36 17.81
N GLY A 147 15.60 18.02 17.80
CA GLY A 147 14.97 17.13 18.78
C GLY A 147 13.89 16.29 18.13
N GLU A 148 14.29 15.15 17.53
CA GLU A 148 13.36 14.06 17.26
C GLU A 148 12.63 13.74 18.59
N ASP A 149 11.37 14.14 18.69
CA ASP A 149 10.56 13.85 19.87
C ASP A 149 10.44 12.33 19.95
N GLU A 150 10.94 11.73 21.04
CA GLU A 150 10.88 10.28 21.31
C GLU A 150 9.44 9.73 21.14
N SER A 151 8.43 10.61 21.21
CA SER A 151 7.02 10.33 20.96
C SER A 151 6.67 9.86 19.53
N GLU A 152 7.41 10.26 18.48
CA GLU A 152 7.16 9.80 17.11
C GLU A 152 7.69 8.37 16.86
N ILE A 153 8.67 7.93 17.65
CA ILE A 153 9.24 6.57 17.59
C ILE A 153 8.30 5.52 18.18
N ASP A 154 7.40 5.94 19.07
CA ASP A 154 6.46 5.04 19.76
C ASP A 154 5.08 4.94 19.08
N ASP A 155 4.74 5.82 18.12
CA ASP A 155 3.39 5.85 17.52
C ASP A 155 3.20 4.76 16.44
N PHE A 156 2.84 3.55 16.89
CA PHE A 156 2.57 2.40 16.03
C PHE A 156 1.15 1.81 16.27
N PRO A 157 0.31 1.61 15.23
CA PRO A 157 0.51 1.99 13.84
C PRO A 157 0.54 3.51 13.64
N LYS A 158 1.22 3.94 12.58
CA LYS A 158 1.28 5.35 12.18
C LYS A 158 -0.08 5.80 11.67
N LEU A 159 -0.65 6.84 12.29
CA LEU A 159 -1.93 7.42 11.88
C LEU A 159 -1.71 8.71 11.09
N ILE A 160 -2.07 8.67 9.81
CA ILE A 160 -1.81 9.74 8.86
C ILE A 160 -3.13 10.38 8.46
N GLY A 161 -3.21 11.72 8.53
CA GLY A 161 -4.37 12.46 8.07
C GLY A 161 -5.52 12.64 9.06
N VAL A 162 -5.31 12.26 10.31
CA VAL A 162 -6.27 12.46 11.41
C VAL A 162 -6.39 13.95 11.80
N GLY A 163 -5.32 14.73 11.62
CA GLY A 163 -5.33 16.17 11.88
C GLY A 163 -5.93 16.98 10.72
N LYS A 164 -6.49 18.16 11.02
CA LYS A 164 -7.04 19.06 10.00
C LYS A 164 -5.95 19.49 9.00
N GLY A 165 -6.17 19.20 7.72
CA GLY A 165 -5.24 19.56 6.63
C GLY A 165 -4.02 18.64 6.51
N THR A 166 -3.89 17.63 7.37
CA THR A 166 -2.75 16.67 7.37
C THR A 166 -2.99 15.45 6.51
N GLY A 167 -4.18 15.31 5.91
CA GLY A 167 -4.53 14.13 5.14
C GLY A 167 -3.89 14.06 3.77
N ALA A 168 -3.78 12.83 3.29
CA ALA A 168 -3.41 12.56 1.92
C ALA A 168 -4.54 12.97 0.97
N SER A 169 -4.18 13.31 -0.25
CA SER A 169 -5.11 13.39 -1.36
C SER A 169 -5.46 11.99 -1.89
N PRO A 170 -6.56 11.82 -2.64
CA PRO A 170 -6.74 10.63 -3.48
C PRO A 170 -5.53 10.42 -4.39
N ALA A 171 -5.03 9.18 -4.48
CA ALA A 171 -3.93 8.84 -5.37
C ALA A 171 -4.45 8.68 -6.82
N PRO A 172 -4.20 9.64 -7.74
CA PRO A 172 -4.81 9.64 -9.07
C PRO A 172 -3.95 8.89 -10.12
N LYS A 173 -2.97 8.11 -9.66
CA LYS A 173 -1.92 7.49 -10.45
C LYS A 173 -1.98 5.99 -10.22
N VAL A 174 -1.80 5.19 -11.28
CA VAL A 174 -1.66 3.73 -11.13
C VAL A 174 -0.32 3.47 -10.46
N HIS A 175 -0.34 2.77 -9.32
CA HIS A 175 0.86 2.45 -8.56
C HIS A 175 0.69 1.11 -7.85
N LEU A 176 1.83 0.56 -7.47
CA LEU A 176 1.95 -0.56 -6.56
C LEU A 176 2.69 -0.01 -5.35
N ASP A 177 2.08 -0.14 -4.15
CA ASP A 177 2.64 0.48 -2.94
C ASP A 177 4.02 -0.09 -2.62
N LEU A 178 4.17 -1.42 -2.62
CA LEU A 178 5.40 -2.12 -2.22
C LEU A 178 5.66 -3.34 -3.11
N ALA A 179 6.81 -3.34 -3.80
CA ALA A 179 7.33 -4.51 -4.51
C ALA A 179 7.80 -5.58 -3.51
N PRO A 180 8.01 -6.85 -3.91
CA PRO A 180 8.49 -7.88 -2.98
C PRO A 180 9.80 -7.53 -2.27
N GLU A 181 10.70 -6.79 -2.93
CA GLU A 181 11.93 -6.28 -2.31
C GLU A 181 11.62 -5.10 -1.38
N GLY A 182 10.89 -4.09 -1.84
CA GLY A 182 10.47 -2.96 -1.01
C GLY A 182 9.72 -3.39 0.25
N ALA A 183 8.88 -4.43 0.17
CA ALA A 183 8.21 -5.03 1.32
C ALA A 183 9.19 -5.63 2.34
N ARG A 184 10.26 -6.28 1.89
CA ARG A 184 11.30 -6.83 2.77
C ARG A 184 12.16 -5.76 3.41
N THR A 185 12.44 -4.70 2.66
CA THR A 185 13.12 -3.50 3.17
C THR A 185 12.25 -2.82 4.22
N HIS A 186 10.94 -2.66 3.95
CA HIS A 186 9.97 -2.08 4.87
C HIS A 186 9.96 -2.80 6.22
N LEU A 187 9.87 -4.13 6.22
CA LEU A 187 9.91 -4.94 7.45
C LEU A 187 11.19 -4.73 8.29
N ARG A 188 12.32 -4.39 7.66
CA ARG A 188 13.61 -4.23 8.35
C ARG A 188 13.86 -2.81 8.83
N LYS A 189 13.34 -1.82 8.10
CA LYS A 189 13.82 -0.43 8.20
C LYS A 189 12.74 0.59 8.51
N TYR A 190 11.46 0.30 8.28
CA TYR A 190 10.40 1.30 8.45
C TYR A 190 10.22 1.73 9.92
N HIS A 191 10.02 0.76 10.81
CA HIS A 191 9.71 1.01 12.21
C HIS A 191 10.22 -0.13 13.10
N PRO A 192 10.77 0.13 14.30
CA PRO A 192 11.32 -0.93 15.16
C PRO A 192 10.28 -1.98 15.52
N LYS A 193 9.03 -1.56 15.74
CA LYS A 193 7.91 -2.47 15.98
C LYS A 193 7.60 -3.39 14.79
N ALA A 194 7.70 -2.90 13.55
CA ALA A 194 7.53 -3.73 12.37
C ALA A 194 8.65 -4.80 12.30
N THR A 195 9.89 -4.39 12.56
CA THR A 195 11.05 -5.29 12.64
C THR A 195 10.87 -6.37 13.72
N GLU A 196 10.45 -5.98 14.92
CA GLU A 196 10.15 -6.89 16.03
C GLU A 196 9.07 -7.92 15.64
N LEU A 197 7.95 -7.44 15.08
CA LEU A 197 6.83 -8.31 14.69
C LEU A 197 7.19 -9.25 13.53
N ALA A 198 8.10 -8.83 12.66
CA ALA A 198 8.58 -9.59 11.50
C ALA A 198 9.82 -10.45 11.79
N GLN A 199 10.28 -10.53 13.04
CA GLN A 199 11.56 -11.17 13.37
C GLN A 199 11.69 -12.61 12.86
N GLU A 200 10.61 -13.41 12.90
CA GLU A 200 10.61 -14.79 12.38
C GLU A 200 10.83 -14.83 10.86
N ILE A 201 10.26 -13.88 10.13
CA ILE A 201 10.43 -13.72 8.68
C ILE A 201 11.88 -13.31 8.40
N ILE A 202 12.36 -12.27 9.07
CA ILE A 202 13.70 -11.69 8.87
C ILE A 202 14.77 -12.74 9.17
N SER A 203 14.68 -13.45 10.30
CA SER A 203 15.65 -14.49 10.64
C SER A 203 15.68 -15.65 9.64
N ALA A 204 14.54 -16.05 9.09
CA ALA A 204 14.48 -17.08 8.05
C ALA A 204 15.11 -16.60 6.74
N GLU A 205 14.87 -15.35 6.35
CA GLU A 205 15.48 -14.73 5.18
C GLU A 205 16.99 -14.58 5.33
N ASP A 206 17.47 -14.07 6.46
CA ASP A 206 18.90 -13.87 6.73
C ASP A 206 19.68 -15.18 6.72
N ALA A 207 19.07 -16.28 7.20
CA ALA A 207 19.64 -17.62 7.10
C ALA A 207 19.79 -18.08 5.64
N ILE A 208 18.84 -17.73 4.77
CA ILE A 208 18.91 -18.02 3.33
C ILE A 208 20.00 -17.18 2.66
N LEU A 209 20.04 -15.87 2.93
CA LEU A 209 21.06 -14.95 2.40
C LEU A 209 22.46 -15.46 2.74
N LYS A 210 22.68 -15.81 4.01
CA LYS A 210 23.97 -16.33 4.49
C LYS A 210 24.33 -17.69 3.88
N SER A 211 23.36 -18.61 3.77
CA SER A 211 23.62 -19.97 3.29
C SER A 211 23.79 -20.07 1.77
N LYS A 212 23.12 -19.21 1.01
CA LYS A 212 23.14 -19.24 -0.46
C LYS A 212 23.99 -18.15 -1.10
N GLY A 213 24.40 -17.13 -0.35
CA GLY A 213 25.15 -15.99 -0.88
C GLY A 213 24.37 -15.23 -1.95
N ILE A 214 23.05 -15.10 -1.75
CA ILE A 214 22.15 -14.35 -2.65
C ILE A 214 21.76 -13.03 -2.02
N GLU A 215 21.27 -12.10 -2.85
CA GLU A 215 20.75 -10.80 -2.41
C GLU A 215 19.28 -10.89 -1.99
N LEU A 216 18.79 -9.85 -1.30
CA LEU A 216 17.40 -9.77 -0.82
C LEU A 216 16.38 -9.87 -1.95
N SER A 217 16.70 -9.25 -3.08
CA SER A 217 15.91 -9.27 -4.32
C SER A 217 15.74 -10.69 -4.91
N GLU A 218 16.61 -11.63 -4.55
CA GLU A 218 16.58 -13.02 -5.01
C GLU A 218 15.71 -13.93 -4.13
N ILE A 219 15.26 -13.47 -2.95
CA ILE A 219 14.44 -14.30 -2.06
C ILE A 219 13.05 -14.54 -2.66
N GLY A 220 12.63 -15.81 -2.63
CA GLY A 220 11.38 -16.32 -3.20
C GLY A 220 11.49 -16.68 -4.67
N LYS A 221 12.52 -16.20 -5.38
CA LYS A 221 12.79 -16.64 -6.76
C LYS A 221 13.20 -18.12 -6.75
N ASN A 222 12.76 -18.87 -7.75
CA ASN A 222 13.05 -20.30 -7.91
C ASN A 222 12.69 -21.17 -6.68
N GLY A 223 11.73 -20.73 -5.85
CA GLY A 223 11.29 -21.48 -4.67
C GLY A 223 12.33 -21.60 -3.56
N ASN A 224 13.32 -20.68 -3.50
CA ASN A 224 14.39 -20.73 -2.51
C ASN A 224 13.97 -20.33 -1.08
N TYR A 225 12.74 -19.82 -0.90
CA TYR A 225 12.21 -19.36 0.38
C TYR A 225 11.60 -20.49 1.20
N THR A 226 12.07 -20.65 2.43
CA THR A 226 11.65 -21.73 3.36
C THR A 226 11.11 -21.20 4.68
N GLY A 227 10.95 -19.88 4.81
CA GLY A 227 10.43 -19.22 6.00
C GLY A 227 8.90 -19.24 6.13
N PRO A 228 8.35 -18.58 7.16
CA PRO A 228 6.91 -18.47 7.35
C PRO A 228 6.23 -17.75 6.18
N ARG A 229 5.02 -18.17 5.79
CA ARG A 229 4.25 -17.45 4.77
C ARG A 229 3.80 -16.10 5.31
N TRP A 230 4.08 -15.03 4.57
CA TRP A 230 3.67 -13.68 4.89
C TRP A 230 3.25 -12.93 3.64
N ALA A 231 2.50 -11.85 3.83
CA ALA A 231 2.08 -10.94 2.78
C ALA A 231 1.77 -9.58 3.41
N MET A 232 1.81 -8.54 2.60
CA MET A 232 1.43 -7.19 2.99
C MET A 232 0.33 -6.71 2.05
N PHE A 233 -0.71 -6.09 2.61
CA PHE A 233 -1.90 -5.70 1.88
C PHE A 233 -2.27 -4.25 2.18
N SER A 234 -2.63 -3.52 1.14
CA SER A 234 -3.32 -2.24 1.28
C SER A 234 -4.82 -2.48 1.30
N VAL A 235 -5.50 -2.06 2.37
CA VAL A 235 -6.95 -2.16 2.49
C VAL A 235 -7.58 -0.80 2.19
N TRP A 236 -8.27 -0.71 1.07
CA TRP A 236 -8.91 0.52 0.61
C TRP A 236 -10.42 0.51 0.89
N ARG A 237 -10.89 1.53 1.61
CA ARG A 237 -12.31 1.69 1.94
C ARG A 237 -12.76 3.14 1.68
N PRO A 238 -13.75 3.36 0.79
CA PRO A 238 -14.40 4.67 0.69
C PRO A 238 -15.17 5.02 1.96
N LEU A 239 -14.93 6.22 2.51
CA LEU A 239 -15.68 6.73 3.68
C LEU A 239 -17.08 7.25 3.31
N LYS A 240 -17.30 7.52 2.02
CA LYS A 240 -18.58 7.91 1.44
C LYS A 240 -18.67 7.39 0.01
N LYS A 241 -19.86 7.39 -0.57
CA LYS A 241 -20.04 7.03 -1.98
C LYS A 241 -19.23 7.99 -2.87
N VAL A 242 -18.31 7.44 -3.65
CA VAL A 242 -17.52 8.18 -4.63
C VAL A 242 -18.33 8.32 -5.91
N LEU A 243 -18.40 9.54 -6.45
CA LEU A 243 -19.23 9.88 -7.62
C LEU A 243 -18.41 10.30 -8.85
N ARG A 244 -17.10 10.53 -8.71
CA ARG A 244 -16.22 11.01 -9.79
C ARG A 244 -15.32 9.89 -10.31
N ASP A 245 -14.18 9.67 -9.65
CA ASP A 245 -13.21 8.66 -10.05
C ASP A 245 -13.34 7.43 -9.13
N PRO A 246 -13.85 6.29 -9.61
CA PRO A 246 -13.97 5.10 -8.78
C PRO A 246 -12.59 4.59 -8.38
N LEU A 247 -12.52 3.91 -7.22
CA LEU A 247 -11.36 3.09 -6.90
C LEU A 247 -11.25 1.97 -7.95
N ALA A 248 -10.11 1.90 -8.62
CA ALA A 248 -9.78 0.86 -9.58
C ALA A 248 -8.63 0.01 -9.03
N VAL A 249 -8.71 -1.29 -9.29
CA VAL A 249 -7.66 -2.28 -8.99
C VAL A 249 -7.47 -3.13 -10.23
N GLY A 250 -6.23 -3.55 -10.47
CA GLY A 250 -5.88 -4.39 -11.61
C GLY A 250 -5.44 -5.78 -11.16
N ASP A 251 -5.70 -6.78 -12.01
CA ASP A 251 -5.19 -8.14 -11.81
C ASP A 251 -3.67 -8.15 -11.97
N CYS A 252 -2.94 -8.48 -10.91
CA CYS A 252 -1.48 -8.46 -10.93
C CYS A 252 -0.87 -9.36 -12.02
N SER A 253 -1.57 -10.41 -12.47
CA SER A 253 -1.12 -11.30 -13.55
C SER A 253 -1.18 -10.66 -14.94
N THR A 254 -1.87 -9.52 -15.06
CA THR A 254 -2.03 -8.78 -16.32
C THR A 254 -1.03 -7.64 -16.49
N PHE A 255 -0.16 -7.40 -15.50
CA PHE A 255 0.90 -6.40 -15.56
C PHE A 255 2.27 -7.09 -15.61
N PRO A 256 2.88 -7.22 -16.81
CA PRO A 256 4.25 -7.70 -16.93
C PRO A 256 5.20 -6.86 -16.09
N LYS A 257 6.18 -7.50 -15.45
CA LYS A 257 7.22 -6.77 -14.68
C LYS A 257 7.98 -5.76 -15.53
N GLY A 258 8.14 -6.01 -16.83
CA GLY A 258 8.78 -5.08 -17.77
C GLY A 258 7.98 -3.80 -18.06
N ASP A 259 6.75 -3.69 -17.57
CA ASP A 259 5.96 -2.45 -17.62
C ASP A 259 6.10 -1.61 -16.35
N TYR A 260 6.78 -2.13 -15.31
CA TYR A 260 7.05 -1.36 -14.11
C TYR A 260 8.14 -0.33 -14.37
N VAL A 261 7.93 0.86 -13.83
CA VAL A 261 8.97 1.88 -13.72
C VAL A 261 9.30 1.95 -12.25
N ASP A 262 10.44 1.36 -11.89
CA ASP A 262 10.96 1.43 -10.53
C ASP A 262 11.32 2.88 -10.21
N PHE A 263 11.02 3.27 -8.99
CA PHE A 263 11.18 4.63 -8.56
C PHE A 263 11.24 4.72 -7.05
N ASP A 264 12.15 5.56 -6.57
CA ASP A 264 12.42 5.67 -5.14
C ASP A 264 11.34 6.51 -4.47
N VAL A 265 10.54 5.86 -3.63
CA VAL A 265 9.63 6.56 -2.72
C VAL A 265 10.37 6.82 -1.42
N LEU A 266 10.44 8.08 -1.01
CA LEU A 266 11.00 8.42 0.29
C LEU A 266 10.03 7.95 1.38
N PHE A 267 10.51 7.06 2.24
CA PHE A 267 9.83 6.59 3.44
C PHE A 267 10.54 7.13 4.69
N PRO A 268 9.78 7.46 5.75
CA PRO A 268 10.40 7.79 7.03
C PRO A 268 10.99 6.50 7.64
N THR A 269 12.28 6.54 7.96
CA THR A 269 12.95 5.52 8.79
C THR A 269 12.85 6.01 10.23
N ILE A 270 12.21 5.23 11.11
CA ILE A 270 12.02 5.61 12.51
C ILE A 270 12.92 4.72 13.39
N GLY A 271 13.69 5.31 14.31
CA GLY A 271 14.41 4.60 15.37
C GLY A 271 15.68 3.82 14.97
N GLY A 272 16.13 3.92 13.72
CA GLY A 272 17.45 3.44 13.29
C GLY A 272 18.41 4.62 13.23
N GLY A 273 19.27 4.78 14.23
CA GLY A 273 20.23 5.90 14.29
C GLY A 273 20.97 6.12 12.96
N GLU A 274 21.16 7.42 12.66
CA GLU A 274 21.49 8.04 11.37
C GLU A 274 20.28 8.21 10.44
N GLY A 275 19.88 9.47 10.25
CA GLY A 275 18.74 9.95 9.45
C GLY A 275 18.85 9.66 7.96
N GLU A 276 18.93 8.39 7.59
CA GLU A 276 18.84 7.91 6.22
C GLU A 276 17.38 7.59 5.88
N THR A 277 16.73 8.49 5.14
CA THR A 277 15.66 8.08 4.22
C THR A 277 16.27 7.13 3.21
N HIS A 278 15.80 5.88 3.13
CA HIS A 278 16.33 4.97 2.13
C HIS A 278 15.88 5.41 0.74
N ARG A 279 16.86 5.77 -0.10
CA ARG A 279 16.72 5.66 -1.55
C ARG A 279 16.75 4.17 -1.86
N GLU A 280 15.64 3.64 -2.37
CA GLU A 280 15.75 2.37 -3.08
C GLU A 280 16.77 2.58 -4.23
N LYS A 281 17.50 1.55 -4.63
CA LYS A 281 18.28 1.64 -5.86
C LYS A 281 17.53 0.80 -6.87
N ALA A 282 17.24 1.38 -8.03
CA ALA A 282 16.81 0.62 -9.20
C ALA A 282 17.74 -0.59 -9.36
N GLY A 283 17.16 -1.79 -9.28
CA GLY A 283 17.88 -3.00 -9.64
C GLY A 283 18.33 -2.85 -11.08
N GLU A 284 19.64 -2.91 -11.33
CA GLU A 284 20.16 -2.97 -12.69
C GLU A 284 19.52 -4.18 -13.36
N GLY A 285 18.63 -3.92 -14.31
CA GLY A 285 17.98 -4.95 -15.11
C GLY A 285 19.07 -5.74 -15.82
N GLY A 286 19.40 -6.90 -15.27
CA GLY A 286 20.24 -7.87 -15.93
C GLY A 286 19.58 -8.26 -17.24
N GLU A 287 20.22 -7.90 -18.35
CA GLU A 287 20.03 -8.55 -19.64
C GLU A 287 20.35 -10.04 -19.44
N GLY A 288 19.33 -10.84 -19.17
CA GLY A 288 19.39 -12.29 -19.16
C GLY A 288 18.48 -12.80 -20.26
N GLU A 289 19.09 -13.28 -21.35
CA GLU A 289 18.40 -13.99 -22.43
C GLU A 289 17.62 -15.22 -21.91
N LEU A 290 16.43 -15.40 -22.50
CA LEU A 290 15.52 -16.56 -22.54
C LEU A 290 14.51 -16.76 -21.39
#